data_AF-A0A831PIN7-F1
#
_entry.id   AF-A0A831PIN7-F1
#
_cell.length_a   1.000
_cell.length_b   1.000
_cell.length_c   1.000
_cell.angle_alpha   90.00
_cell.angle_beta   90.00
_cell.angle_gamma   90.00
#
_symmetry.space_group_name_H-M   'P 1'
#
loop_
_entity.id
_entity.type
_entity.pdbx_description
1 polymer ?
#
loop_
_entity_poly.entity_id
_entity_poly.type
_entity_poly.pdbx_seq_one_letter_code
_entity_poly.pdbx_strand_id
1 'polypeptide(L)'
;NLIPLPPKHKGLVCAHFETLEESLEGNLVALKHNPGAIELMDDIVMQCTKENIEQRKNRFFIKGDPGAMLMIEFACETVEELNAKAAALEKDFRSAKLGYHFPLVTGADNIKKVWSLRTAGLGLLANIPGDRKGVPGIEDTAVAPEYLPGYIADFKKVLKKLGLTSVFYAHIATGEIHFRPLINFKDPGDVQLFDTLMNEVAALVKKYRGSMSGEHGDGRVRGKFIPYMLGEHNYQLLKSLKKAWDPENILNPGKIVDTPPITESLRVIPGKPTPEYHTVFDFSRYNGFFRSIEKCNGSGDCRKSEVIGGTMCPTFMATRDEDKTTRGRANILREFLYNSETENPFDHREIYDILDLCISCKACKAECPSNVDMAKLKAEFLQHYYDIHGIPLRSRLVAYLPRLNKLGMLLRPVTNFVMTTTVFKNILGIEPQRNLPSLSKITLSRRTAQGIPMPDTQPKGKVYLFNDEFTNFNESDIGIKAVLLLIKLGYEVKIPVHRESGRTFLSKGLVRTSKKIAVENVNLLKDIVSEETPLIGI
;
A
#
# COMPACT_ATOMS: atom_id res chain seq x y z
N ASN A 1 -7.37 17.48 29.96
CA ASN A 1 -6.45 16.51 30.58
C ASN A 1 -5.41 16.08 29.56
N LEU A 2 -4.19 16.62 29.64
CA LEU A 2 -3.05 16.17 28.85
C LEU A 2 -2.09 15.43 29.78
N ILE A 3 -1.55 14.29 29.32
CA ILE A 3 -0.46 13.60 30.01
C ILE A 3 0.87 14.28 29.69
N PRO A 4 1.85 14.28 30.62
CA PRO A 4 3.20 14.76 30.34
C PRO A 4 3.81 14.03 29.14
N LEU A 5 4.72 14.70 28.43
CA LEU A 5 5.48 14.05 27.35
C LEU A 5 6.26 12.85 27.91
N PRO A 6 6.36 11.76 27.15
CA PRO A 6 7.13 10.60 27.58
C PRO A 6 8.62 10.97 27.75
N PRO A 7 9.36 10.25 28.61
CA PRO A 7 10.79 10.43 28.78
C PRO A 7 11.56 10.40 27.46
N LYS A 8 12.71 11.09 27.41
CA LYS A 8 13.45 11.37 26.17
C LYS A 8 14.05 10.12 25.51
N HIS A 9 14.45 9.13 26.30
CA HIS A 9 15.18 7.98 25.79
C HIS A 9 14.24 6.81 25.57
N LYS A 10 13.92 6.56 24.29
CA LYS A 10 13.09 5.42 23.87
C LYS A 10 13.93 4.26 23.34
N GLY A 11 13.47 3.04 23.58
CA GLY A 11 14.01 1.83 22.98
C GLY A 11 12.96 0.74 22.84
N LEU A 12 13.14 -0.11 21.82
CA LEU A 12 12.27 -1.25 21.53
C LEU A 12 13.03 -2.54 21.72
N VAL A 13 12.62 -3.38 22.67
CA VAL A 13 13.07 -4.78 22.70
C VAL A 13 12.18 -5.57 21.75
N CYS A 14 12.74 -6.00 20.61
CA CYS A 14 12.00 -6.75 19.59
C CYS A 14 12.19 -8.25 19.81
N ALA A 15 11.47 -8.83 20.77
CA ALA A 15 11.60 -10.21 21.19
C ALA A 15 11.03 -11.20 20.16
N HIS A 16 11.85 -12.17 19.74
CA HIS A 16 11.50 -13.21 18.76
C HIS A 16 11.14 -14.51 19.46
N PHE A 17 10.03 -15.14 19.04
CA PHE A 17 9.50 -16.37 19.62
C PHE A 17 9.35 -17.45 18.52
N GLU A 18 9.47 -18.71 18.91
CA GLU A 18 9.33 -19.84 17.97
C GLU A 18 7.87 -20.07 17.60
N THR A 19 6.95 -19.72 18.51
CA THR A 19 5.51 -19.87 18.31
C THR A 19 4.73 -18.65 18.76
N LEU A 20 3.49 -18.53 18.26
CA LEU A 20 2.54 -17.51 18.73
C LEU A 20 2.28 -17.67 20.23
N GLU A 21 2.07 -18.89 20.70
CA GLU A 21 1.78 -19.23 22.09
C GLU A 21 2.87 -18.73 23.05
N GLU A 22 4.14 -18.95 22.72
CA GLU A 22 5.26 -18.43 23.50
C GLU A 22 5.24 -16.90 23.61
N SER A 23 4.83 -16.20 22.55
CA SER A 23 4.72 -14.73 22.58
C SER A 23 3.59 -14.25 23.50
N LEU A 24 2.51 -15.02 23.68
CA LEU A 24 1.42 -14.68 24.60
C LEU A 24 1.90 -14.79 26.06
N GLU A 25 2.65 -15.85 26.39
CA GLU A 25 3.30 -15.97 27.70
C GLU A 25 4.39 -14.91 27.89
N GLY A 26 5.12 -14.62 26.82
CA GLY A 26 6.12 -13.55 26.79
C GLY A 26 5.52 -12.18 27.12
N ASN A 27 4.31 -11.88 26.63
CA ASN A 27 3.60 -10.66 27.00
C ASN A 27 3.38 -10.54 28.51
N LEU A 28 2.98 -11.62 29.19
CA LEU A 28 2.76 -11.62 30.64
C LEU A 28 4.06 -11.38 31.42
N VAL A 29 5.19 -11.86 30.91
CA VAL A 29 6.51 -11.54 31.48
C VAL A 29 6.85 -10.07 31.23
N ALA A 30 6.68 -9.58 30.01
CA ALA A 30 6.99 -8.21 29.63
C ALA A 30 6.18 -7.18 30.42
N LEU A 31 4.90 -7.43 30.68
CA LEU A 31 4.02 -6.54 31.45
C LEU A 31 4.55 -6.26 32.87
N LYS A 32 5.29 -7.18 33.49
CA LYS A 32 5.89 -6.99 34.83
C LYS A 32 6.98 -5.91 34.84
N HIS A 33 7.51 -5.54 33.67
CA HIS A 33 8.52 -4.50 33.49
C HIS A 33 7.94 -3.12 33.21
N ASN A 34 6.61 -2.96 33.26
CA ASN A 34 5.88 -1.70 33.00
C ASN A 34 6.29 -1.00 31.68
N PRO A 35 6.21 -1.68 30.52
CA PRO A 35 6.49 -1.07 29.23
C PRO A 35 5.43 -0.03 28.87
N GLY A 36 5.80 0.91 27.99
CA GLY A 36 4.87 1.90 27.44
C GLY A 36 3.95 1.31 26.37
N ALA A 37 4.41 0.29 25.64
CA ALA A 37 3.62 -0.45 24.67
C ALA A 37 4.19 -1.86 24.47
N ILE A 38 3.33 -2.83 24.14
CA ILE A 38 3.73 -4.15 23.63
C ILE A 38 2.83 -4.47 22.44
N GLU A 39 3.45 -4.68 21.29
CA GLU A 39 2.76 -4.99 20.05
C GLU A 39 3.18 -6.35 19.52
N LEU A 40 2.21 -7.18 19.15
CA LEU A 40 2.43 -8.51 18.57
C LEU A 40 2.34 -8.46 17.04
N MET A 41 3.18 -9.27 16.39
CA MET A 41 3.10 -9.60 14.97
C MET A 41 3.42 -11.10 14.75
N ASP A 42 2.58 -11.80 13.99
CA ASP A 42 2.76 -13.22 13.66
C ASP A 42 3.65 -13.47 12.43
N ASP A 43 3.93 -14.74 12.18
CA ASP A 43 4.69 -15.23 11.04
C ASP A 43 4.09 -14.81 9.70
N ILE A 44 2.77 -14.90 9.53
CA ILE A 44 2.09 -14.56 8.26
C ILE A 44 2.34 -13.10 7.90
N VAL A 45 2.14 -12.16 8.83
CA VAL A 45 2.43 -10.74 8.59
C VAL A 45 3.90 -10.55 8.28
N MET A 46 4.79 -11.20 9.02
CA MET A 46 6.23 -11.13 8.78
C MET A 46 6.62 -11.65 7.39
N GLN A 47 6.03 -12.73 6.90
CA GLN A 47 6.25 -13.21 5.53
C GLN A 47 5.75 -12.19 4.50
N CYS A 48 4.58 -11.59 4.70
CA CYS A 48 4.07 -10.56 3.79
C CYS A 48 5.00 -9.33 3.71
N THR A 49 5.68 -8.95 4.79
CA THR A 49 6.65 -7.83 4.75
C THR A 49 7.85 -8.13 3.84
N LYS A 50 8.20 -9.39 3.59
CA LYS A 50 9.28 -9.78 2.64
C LYS A 50 8.92 -9.44 1.20
N GLU A 51 7.64 -9.41 0.85
CA GLU A 51 7.21 -9.09 -0.52
C GLU A 51 6.97 -7.59 -0.74
N ASN A 52 6.76 -6.82 0.34
CA ASN A 52 6.49 -5.40 0.25
C ASN A 52 7.78 -4.60 -0.03
N ILE A 53 7.68 -3.65 -0.95
CA ILE A 53 8.82 -2.86 -1.44
C ILE A 53 9.47 -2.05 -0.32
N GLU A 54 8.66 -1.40 0.51
CA GLU A 54 9.15 -0.51 1.56
C GLU A 54 9.50 -1.30 2.82
N GLN A 55 8.62 -2.22 3.24
CA GLN A 55 8.82 -2.92 4.51
C GLN A 55 10.00 -3.88 4.49
N ARG A 56 10.43 -4.40 3.32
CA ARG A 56 11.71 -5.12 3.21
C ARG A 56 12.90 -4.37 3.80
N LYS A 57 12.94 -3.04 3.65
CA LYS A 57 14.03 -2.19 4.16
C LYS A 57 13.96 -2.03 5.69
N ASN A 58 12.78 -2.22 6.27
CA ASN A 58 12.51 -2.05 7.69
C ASN A 58 12.75 -3.34 8.50
N ARG A 59 13.20 -4.43 7.87
CA ARG A 59 13.42 -5.75 8.52
C ARG A 59 14.81 -5.93 9.17
N PHE A 60 15.60 -4.87 9.33
CA PHE A 60 17.01 -4.94 9.76
C PHE A 60 17.25 -5.60 11.13
N PHE A 61 16.22 -5.66 11.99
CA PHE A 61 16.29 -6.22 13.34
C PHE A 61 15.76 -7.66 13.43
N ILE A 62 15.28 -8.23 12.32
CA ILE A 62 14.65 -9.55 12.31
C ILE A 62 15.70 -10.63 12.06
N LYS A 63 15.78 -11.63 12.95
CA LYS A 63 16.68 -12.78 12.82
C LYS A 63 15.90 -14.07 12.55
N GLY A 64 16.18 -14.68 11.40
CA GLY A 64 15.51 -15.90 10.95
C GLY A 64 14.05 -15.67 10.56
N ASP A 65 13.22 -16.67 10.80
CA ASP A 65 11.78 -16.68 10.53
C ASP A 65 11.01 -16.98 11.82
N PRO A 66 10.90 -16.00 12.75
CA PRO A 66 10.16 -16.19 14.01
C PRO A 66 8.70 -16.57 13.76
N GLY A 67 8.16 -17.45 14.60
CA GLY A 67 6.73 -17.77 14.61
C GLY A 67 5.87 -16.60 15.12
N ALA A 68 6.43 -15.77 15.99
CA ALA A 68 5.84 -14.51 16.42
C ALA A 68 6.90 -13.55 16.97
N MET A 69 6.57 -12.26 17.03
CA MET A 69 7.43 -11.23 17.57
C MET A 69 6.65 -10.24 18.44
N LEU A 70 7.26 -9.84 19.55
CA LEU A 70 6.81 -8.72 20.37
C LEU A 70 7.72 -7.51 20.17
N MET A 71 7.14 -6.33 19.94
CA MET A 71 7.83 -5.05 19.96
C MET A 71 7.47 -4.33 21.27
N ILE A 72 8.42 -4.30 22.20
CA ILE A 72 8.22 -3.85 23.58
C ILE A 72 8.89 -2.48 23.75
N GLU A 73 8.11 -1.40 23.87
CA GLU A 73 8.62 -0.03 24.00
C GLU A 73 8.85 0.35 25.46
N PHE A 74 10.05 0.84 25.74
CA PHE A 74 10.37 1.55 26.98
C PHE A 74 10.69 3.00 26.68
N ALA A 75 10.29 3.89 27.61
CA ALA A 75 10.74 5.27 27.65
C ALA A 75 11.33 5.55 29.04
N CYS A 76 12.57 6.02 29.08
CA CYS A 76 13.34 6.25 30.30
C CYS A 76 13.99 7.64 30.30
N GLU A 77 14.36 8.13 31.47
CA GLU A 77 15.03 9.44 31.62
C GLU A 77 16.51 9.38 31.23
N THR A 78 17.12 8.19 31.28
CA THR A 78 18.53 7.97 30.90
C THR A 78 18.70 6.74 30.00
N VAL A 79 19.83 6.71 29.28
CA VAL A 79 20.20 5.57 28.43
C VAL A 79 20.57 4.35 29.28
N GLU A 80 21.17 4.57 30.45
CA GLU A 80 21.56 3.53 31.40
C GLU A 80 20.33 2.80 31.94
N GLU A 81 19.28 3.55 32.31
CA GLU A 81 18.01 2.97 32.76
C GLU A 81 17.35 2.15 31.65
N LEU A 82 17.33 2.68 30.41
CA LEU A 82 16.80 1.96 29.25
C LEU A 82 17.53 0.63 29.01
N ASN A 83 18.87 0.65 29.02
CA ASN A 83 19.68 -0.55 28.85
C ASN A 83 19.48 -1.55 30.00
N ALA A 84 19.37 -1.06 31.23
CA ALA A 84 19.11 -1.90 32.40
C ALA A 84 17.74 -2.59 32.32
N LYS A 85 16.67 -1.87 31.93
CA LYS A 85 15.33 -2.45 31.72
C LYS A 85 15.34 -3.50 30.61
N ALA A 86 15.98 -3.19 29.47
CA ALA A 86 16.09 -4.13 28.36
C ALA A 86 16.83 -5.43 28.77
N ALA A 87 17.96 -5.29 29.50
CA ALA A 87 18.73 -6.43 29.99
C ALA A 87 17.98 -7.26 31.05
N ALA A 88 17.24 -6.59 31.94
CA ALA A 88 16.40 -7.27 32.94
C ALA A 88 15.27 -8.07 32.27
N LEU A 89 14.59 -7.49 31.29
CA LEU A 89 13.57 -8.16 30.51
C LEU A 89 14.12 -9.38 29.75
N GLU A 90 15.26 -9.23 29.07
CA GLU A 90 15.91 -10.34 28.37
C GLU A 90 16.29 -11.47 29.34
N LYS A 91 16.80 -11.13 30.53
CA LYS A 91 17.14 -12.12 31.56
C LYS A 91 15.90 -12.92 31.99
N ASP A 92 14.76 -12.26 32.18
CA ASP A 92 13.52 -12.92 32.59
C ASP A 92 12.96 -13.82 31.47
N PHE A 93 13.01 -13.37 30.21
CA PHE A 93 12.67 -14.21 29.06
C PHE A 93 13.54 -15.48 28.99
N ARG A 94 14.85 -15.33 29.11
CA ARG A 94 15.79 -16.46 29.10
C ARG A 94 15.54 -17.41 30.27
N SER A 95 15.27 -16.88 31.46
CA SER A 95 14.98 -17.67 32.66
C SER A 95 13.67 -18.46 32.52
N ALA A 96 12.67 -17.85 31.88
CA ALA A 96 11.40 -18.49 31.54
C ALA A 96 11.49 -19.44 30.34
N LYS A 97 12.65 -19.52 29.65
CA LYS A 97 12.86 -20.26 28.40
C LYS A 97 11.90 -19.82 27.28
N LEU A 98 11.61 -18.52 27.20
CA LEU A 98 10.74 -17.93 26.20
C LEU A 98 11.56 -17.11 25.20
N GLY A 99 11.37 -17.37 23.91
CA GLY A 99 12.03 -16.66 22.82
C GLY A 99 13.51 -16.97 22.66
N TYR A 100 14.07 -16.52 21.53
CA TYR A 100 15.43 -16.88 21.12
C TYR A 100 16.31 -15.68 20.72
N HIS A 101 15.74 -14.51 20.46
CA HIS A 101 16.47 -13.31 20.06
C HIS A 101 15.78 -12.03 20.54
N PHE A 102 16.53 -11.11 21.15
CA PHE A 102 15.97 -9.93 21.85
C PHE A 102 16.71 -8.61 21.51
N PRO A 103 16.82 -8.21 20.22
CA PRO A 103 17.52 -7.00 19.85
C PRO A 103 16.86 -5.76 20.48
N LEU A 104 17.68 -4.93 21.14
CA LEU A 104 17.30 -3.60 21.58
C LEU A 104 17.53 -2.62 20.42
N VAL A 105 16.45 -2.08 19.89
CA VAL A 105 16.48 -1.06 18.83
C VAL A 105 16.33 0.33 19.45
N THR A 106 17.33 1.19 19.22
CA THR A 106 17.35 2.58 19.68
C THR A 106 17.54 3.54 18.51
N GLY A 107 17.34 4.83 18.77
CA GLY A 107 17.43 5.90 17.78
C GLY A 107 16.10 6.13 17.05
N ALA A 108 15.71 7.40 16.91
CA ALA A 108 14.39 7.79 16.42
C ALA A 108 14.07 7.19 15.03
N ASP A 109 15.04 7.19 14.11
CA ASP A 109 14.85 6.66 12.76
C ASP A 109 14.65 5.14 12.73
N ASN A 110 15.42 4.40 13.54
CA ASN A 110 15.30 2.94 13.60
C ASN A 110 13.99 2.52 14.28
N ILE A 111 13.62 3.18 15.38
CA ILE A 111 12.34 2.98 16.06
C ILE A 111 11.18 3.27 15.10
N LYS A 112 11.26 4.38 14.34
CA LYS A 112 10.25 4.72 13.32
C LYS A 112 10.13 3.63 12.24
N LYS A 113 11.23 2.99 11.83
CA LYS A 113 11.20 1.89 10.86
C LYS A 113 10.53 0.64 11.45
N VAL A 114 10.83 0.28 12.70
CA VAL A 114 10.15 -0.85 13.39
C VAL A 114 8.64 -0.58 13.45
N TRP A 115 8.24 0.61 13.89
CA TRP A 115 6.83 0.99 13.95
C TRP A 115 6.17 1.05 12.57
N SER A 116 6.86 1.56 11.55
CA SER A 116 6.33 1.54 10.18
C SER A 116 6.07 0.13 9.68
N LEU A 117 6.94 -0.83 10.01
CA LEU A 117 6.75 -2.25 9.67
C LEU A 117 5.53 -2.81 10.40
N ARG A 118 5.43 -2.55 11.70
CA ARG A 118 4.29 -2.99 12.52
C ARG A 118 2.98 -2.43 11.97
N THR A 119 2.85 -1.11 11.84
CA THR A 119 1.63 -0.46 11.35
C THR A 119 1.22 -0.90 9.95
N ALA A 120 2.16 -1.26 9.07
CA ALA A 120 1.85 -1.76 7.73
C ALA A 120 1.21 -3.16 7.75
N GLY A 121 1.35 -3.93 8.83
CA GLY A 121 0.95 -5.34 8.95
C GLY A 121 -0.43 -5.64 8.41
N LEU A 122 -1.43 -4.88 8.84
CA LEU A 122 -2.82 -5.08 8.41
C LEU A 122 -3.01 -4.91 6.89
N GLY A 123 -2.39 -3.88 6.32
CA GLY A 123 -2.54 -3.61 4.89
C GLY A 123 -1.76 -4.57 4.00
N LEU A 124 -0.75 -5.23 4.55
CA LEU A 124 0.01 -6.28 3.86
C LEU A 124 -0.80 -7.54 3.60
N LEU A 125 -1.77 -7.85 4.47
CA LEU A 125 -2.63 -9.04 4.33
C LEU A 125 -3.51 -9.02 3.08
N ALA A 126 -3.77 -7.83 2.55
CA ALA A 126 -4.50 -7.68 1.29
C ALA A 126 -3.70 -8.20 0.07
N ASN A 127 -2.40 -8.49 0.23
CA ASN A 127 -1.57 -9.07 -0.83
C ASN A 127 -1.74 -10.58 -0.99
N ILE A 128 -2.41 -11.28 -0.04
CA ILE A 128 -2.68 -12.72 -0.16
C ILE A 128 -3.48 -12.97 -1.46
N PRO A 129 -2.98 -13.79 -2.40
CA PRO A 129 -3.66 -14.04 -3.69
C PRO A 129 -5.01 -14.77 -3.53
N GLY A 130 -5.90 -14.62 -4.53
CA GLY A 130 -7.20 -15.31 -4.58
C GLY A 130 -8.36 -14.54 -3.95
N ASP A 131 -9.55 -15.17 -3.92
CA ASP A 131 -10.81 -14.56 -3.45
C ASP A 131 -11.00 -14.63 -1.93
N ARG A 132 -10.40 -15.61 -1.26
CA ARG A 132 -10.37 -15.67 0.21
C ARG A 132 -9.40 -14.61 0.72
N LYS A 133 -9.91 -13.57 1.39
CA LYS A 133 -9.13 -12.46 1.93
C LYS A 133 -9.28 -12.39 3.45
N GLY A 134 -8.31 -11.77 4.12
CA GLY A 134 -8.42 -11.43 5.54
C GLY A 134 -9.51 -10.38 5.77
N VAL A 135 -10.71 -10.82 6.15
CA VAL A 135 -11.86 -9.91 6.33
C VAL A 135 -11.89 -9.31 7.74
N PRO A 136 -12.33 -8.04 7.89
CA PRO A 136 -12.68 -7.50 9.19
C PRO A 136 -14.01 -8.09 9.68
N GLY A 137 -14.18 -8.14 10.99
CA GLY A 137 -15.35 -8.54 11.75
C GLY A 137 -15.00 -8.77 13.21
N ILE A 138 -14.14 -9.76 13.42
CA ILE A 138 -13.68 -10.23 14.73
C ILE A 138 -12.31 -9.66 15.15
N GLU A 139 -11.81 -8.66 14.43
CA GLU A 139 -10.46 -8.14 14.60
C GLU A 139 -10.26 -7.19 15.77
N ASP A 140 -11.22 -7.04 16.67
CA ASP A 140 -11.18 -5.98 17.69
C ASP A 140 -11.67 -6.50 19.03
N THR A 141 -11.38 -7.77 19.32
CA THR A 141 -11.80 -8.38 20.58
C THR A 141 -10.76 -8.10 21.65
N ALA A 142 -11.21 -7.70 22.84
CA ALA A 142 -10.34 -7.46 23.98
C ALA A 142 -10.74 -8.34 25.18
N VAL A 143 -9.75 -8.96 25.81
CA VAL A 143 -9.89 -9.71 27.07
C VAL A 143 -8.78 -9.26 28.03
N ALA A 144 -8.88 -9.53 29.33
CA ALA A 144 -7.78 -9.20 30.24
C ALA A 144 -6.48 -9.92 29.80
N PRO A 145 -5.29 -9.27 29.82
CA PRO A 145 -4.05 -9.85 29.30
C PRO A 145 -3.73 -11.24 29.83
N GLU A 146 -3.99 -11.51 31.11
CA GLU A 146 -3.80 -12.80 31.77
C GLU A 146 -4.64 -13.94 31.17
N TYR A 147 -5.74 -13.62 30.49
CA TYR A 147 -6.60 -14.59 29.82
C TYR A 147 -6.24 -14.81 28.36
N LEU A 148 -5.36 -14.01 27.76
CA LEU A 148 -5.00 -14.10 26.35
C LEU A 148 -4.53 -15.49 25.92
N PRO A 149 -3.63 -16.19 26.65
CA PRO A 149 -3.20 -17.53 26.23
C PRO A 149 -4.37 -18.51 26.11
N GLY A 150 -5.26 -18.51 27.11
CA GLY A 150 -6.46 -19.36 27.11
C GLY A 150 -7.46 -18.97 26.03
N TYR A 151 -7.71 -17.66 25.87
CA TYR A 151 -8.62 -17.12 24.86
C TYR A 151 -8.17 -17.49 23.44
N ILE A 152 -6.88 -17.31 23.12
CA ILE A 152 -6.31 -17.69 21.82
C ILE A 152 -6.40 -19.20 21.59
N ALA A 153 -6.11 -20.01 22.61
CA ALA A 153 -6.21 -21.47 22.49
C ALA A 153 -7.65 -21.93 22.16
N ASP A 154 -8.65 -21.35 22.81
CA ASP A 154 -10.05 -21.65 22.51
C ASP A 154 -10.51 -21.06 21.17
N PHE A 155 -10.04 -19.87 20.81
CA PHE A 155 -10.30 -19.26 19.51
C PHE A 155 -9.75 -20.13 18.36
N LYS A 156 -8.54 -20.70 18.50
CA LYS A 156 -7.99 -21.66 17.54
C LYS A 156 -8.85 -22.92 17.40
N LYS A 157 -9.53 -23.37 18.47
CA LYS A 157 -10.50 -24.48 18.39
C LYS A 157 -11.74 -24.10 17.59
N VAL A 158 -12.25 -22.88 17.76
CA VAL A 158 -13.36 -22.34 16.96
C VAL A 158 -12.98 -22.31 15.48
N LEU A 159 -11.81 -21.76 15.14
CA LEU A 159 -11.32 -21.74 13.76
C LEU A 159 -11.19 -23.15 13.19
N LYS A 160 -10.60 -24.09 13.94
CA LYS A 160 -10.47 -25.49 13.52
C LYS A 160 -11.82 -26.16 13.29
N LYS A 161 -12.80 -25.95 14.18
CA LYS A 161 -14.18 -26.46 14.05
C LYS A 161 -14.83 -25.96 12.75
N LEU A 162 -14.55 -24.73 12.37
CA LEU A 162 -15.12 -24.06 11.20
C LEU A 162 -14.26 -24.24 9.92
N GLY A 163 -13.13 -24.94 9.99
CA GLY A 163 -12.23 -25.13 8.85
C GLY A 163 -11.54 -23.84 8.37
N LEU A 164 -11.36 -22.87 9.28
CA LEU A 164 -10.81 -21.56 8.98
C LEU A 164 -9.36 -21.42 9.46
N THR A 165 -8.62 -20.55 8.79
CA THR A 165 -7.32 -20.03 9.23
C THR A 165 -7.43 -18.53 9.48
N SER A 166 -6.62 -18.01 10.40
CA SER A 166 -6.58 -16.59 10.73
C SER A 166 -5.14 -16.12 10.90
N VAL A 167 -4.95 -14.84 10.61
CA VAL A 167 -3.76 -14.07 11.00
C VAL A 167 -3.96 -13.47 12.39
N PHE A 168 -2.88 -13.31 13.14
CA PHE A 168 -2.82 -12.78 14.49
C PHE A 168 -1.91 -11.54 14.56
N TYR A 169 -2.47 -10.46 15.06
CA TYR A 169 -1.78 -9.19 15.27
C TYR A 169 -2.48 -8.49 16.43
N ALA A 170 -1.77 -7.90 17.38
CA ALA A 170 -2.42 -7.47 18.62
C ALA A 170 -1.75 -6.27 19.30
N HIS A 171 -2.56 -5.38 19.86
CA HIS A 171 -2.20 -4.50 20.97
C HIS A 171 -2.19 -5.34 22.26
N ILE A 172 -1.21 -6.25 22.35
CA ILE A 172 -1.26 -7.37 23.30
C ILE A 172 -1.08 -6.92 24.76
N ALA A 173 -0.48 -5.74 24.99
CA ALA A 173 -0.36 -5.15 26.32
C ALA A 173 -1.72 -4.87 26.97
N THR A 174 -2.71 -4.43 26.18
CA THR A 174 -4.06 -4.07 26.63
C THR A 174 -5.04 -5.24 26.51
N GLY A 175 -4.57 -6.39 26.03
CA GLY A 175 -5.41 -7.56 25.86
C GLY A 175 -6.28 -7.54 24.60
N GLU A 176 -6.00 -6.61 23.68
CA GLU A 176 -6.73 -6.46 22.43
C GLU A 176 -6.03 -7.23 21.31
N ILE A 177 -6.80 -8.01 20.56
CA ILE A 177 -6.30 -8.85 19.48
C ILE A 177 -7.10 -8.63 18.20
N HIS A 178 -6.34 -8.50 17.11
CA HIS A 178 -6.83 -8.45 15.75
C HIS A 178 -6.66 -9.79 15.03
N PHE A 179 -7.79 -10.43 14.78
CA PHE A 179 -7.91 -11.61 13.94
C PHE A 179 -8.38 -11.26 12.53
N ARG A 180 -7.78 -11.89 11.51
CA ARG A 180 -8.21 -11.78 10.12
C ARG A 180 -8.47 -13.16 9.52
N PRO A 181 -9.68 -13.71 9.67
CA PRO A 181 -10.05 -14.98 9.05
C PRO A 181 -10.12 -14.84 7.52
N LEU A 182 -9.75 -15.91 6.81
CA LEU A 182 -9.77 -15.93 5.34
C LEU A 182 -11.16 -16.34 4.80
N ILE A 183 -11.97 -15.35 4.44
CA ILE A 183 -13.35 -15.50 3.97
C ILE A 183 -13.50 -14.95 2.54
N ASN A 184 -14.34 -15.58 1.73
CA ASN A 184 -14.77 -15.13 0.43
C ASN A 184 -16.27 -14.75 0.45
N PHE A 185 -16.59 -13.48 0.61
CA PHE A 185 -17.98 -13.01 0.61
C PHE A 185 -18.72 -13.17 -0.73
N LYS A 186 -18.04 -13.56 -1.81
CA LYS A 186 -18.68 -13.92 -3.09
C LYS A 186 -19.29 -15.32 -3.04
N ASP A 187 -18.89 -16.16 -2.08
CA ASP A 187 -19.46 -17.49 -1.86
C ASP A 187 -20.58 -17.41 -0.79
N PRO A 188 -21.84 -17.75 -1.13
CA PRO A 188 -22.94 -17.75 -0.17
C PRO A 188 -22.71 -18.62 1.07
N GLY A 189 -21.98 -19.73 0.94
CA GLY A 189 -21.61 -20.59 2.06
C GLY A 189 -20.69 -19.86 3.04
N ASP A 190 -19.70 -19.14 2.53
CA ASP A 190 -18.76 -18.34 3.32
C ASP A 190 -19.42 -17.14 4.03
N VAL A 191 -20.49 -16.59 3.45
CA VAL A 191 -21.30 -15.55 4.11
C VAL A 191 -21.96 -16.11 5.38
N GLN A 192 -22.53 -17.32 5.30
CA GLN A 192 -23.13 -17.99 6.46
C GLN A 192 -22.07 -18.45 7.47
N LEU A 193 -20.91 -18.92 6.96
CA LEU A 193 -19.77 -19.26 7.77
C LEU A 193 -19.27 -18.06 8.59
N PHE A 194 -19.27 -16.87 8.00
CA PHE A 194 -18.90 -15.63 8.68
C PHE A 194 -19.88 -15.25 9.79
N ASP A 195 -21.21 -15.34 9.57
CA ASP A 195 -22.17 -15.11 10.66
C ASP A 195 -21.96 -16.14 11.79
N THR A 196 -21.78 -17.42 11.44
CA THR A 196 -21.49 -18.49 12.41
C THR A 196 -20.23 -18.18 13.24
N LEU A 197 -19.14 -17.80 12.57
CA LEU A 197 -17.89 -17.41 13.21
C LEU A 197 -18.10 -16.24 14.18
N MET A 198 -18.82 -15.19 13.76
CA MET A 198 -19.07 -14.01 14.61
C MET A 198 -19.88 -14.37 15.87
N ASN A 199 -20.87 -15.28 15.76
CA ASN A 199 -21.63 -15.76 16.92
C ASN A 199 -20.76 -16.59 17.89
N GLU A 200 -19.94 -17.51 17.37
CA GLU A 200 -19.02 -18.32 18.17
C GLU A 200 -17.99 -17.44 18.90
N VAL A 201 -17.45 -16.43 18.21
CA VAL A 201 -16.52 -15.46 18.81
C VAL A 201 -17.22 -14.60 19.85
N ALA A 202 -18.45 -14.15 19.62
CA ALA A 202 -19.22 -13.42 20.63
C ALA A 202 -19.42 -14.25 21.91
N ALA A 203 -19.78 -15.52 21.78
CA ALA A 203 -19.90 -16.43 22.92
C ALA A 203 -18.54 -16.60 23.65
N LEU A 204 -17.45 -16.73 22.90
CA LEU A 204 -16.11 -16.86 23.45
C LEU A 204 -15.65 -15.60 24.20
N VAL A 205 -15.82 -14.42 23.61
CA VAL A 205 -15.51 -13.14 24.25
C VAL A 205 -16.30 -12.99 25.55
N LYS A 206 -17.59 -13.34 25.54
CA LYS A 206 -18.43 -13.28 26.75
C LYS A 206 -17.97 -14.27 27.83
N LYS A 207 -17.56 -15.49 27.46
CA LYS A 207 -16.94 -16.47 28.38
C LYS A 207 -15.74 -15.88 29.12
N TYR A 208 -14.91 -15.11 28.43
CA TYR A 208 -13.73 -14.45 28.99
C TYR A 208 -14.01 -13.04 29.56
N ARG A 209 -15.29 -12.65 29.66
CA ARG A 209 -15.73 -11.33 30.15
C ARG A 209 -15.08 -10.16 29.39
N GLY A 210 -14.82 -10.37 28.10
CA GLY A 210 -14.18 -9.40 27.21
C GLY A 210 -15.16 -8.45 26.52
N SER A 211 -14.61 -7.65 25.60
CA SER A 211 -15.33 -6.78 24.68
C SER A 211 -15.22 -7.30 23.24
N MET A 212 -16.30 -7.17 22.46
CA MET A 212 -16.28 -7.41 21.01
C MET A 212 -15.64 -6.27 20.22
N SER A 213 -15.49 -5.11 20.85
CA SER A 213 -14.85 -3.93 20.27
C SER A 213 -13.97 -3.25 21.33
N GLY A 214 -12.65 -3.33 21.16
CA GLY A 214 -11.65 -2.65 21.98
C GLY A 214 -11.48 -1.20 21.55
N GLU A 215 -11.20 -0.96 20.27
CA GLU A 215 -10.88 0.37 19.75
C GLU A 215 -11.70 0.82 18.52
N HIS A 216 -12.17 -0.10 17.66
CA HIS A 216 -12.76 0.24 16.36
C HIS A 216 -14.23 0.71 16.43
N GLY A 217 -14.90 0.47 17.56
CA GLY A 217 -16.35 0.63 17.73
C GLY A 217 -17.18 -0.49 17.08
N ASP A 218 -18.46 -0.55 17.43
CA ASP A 218 -19.32 -1.65 16.97
C ASP A 218 -19.77 -1.49 15.51
N GLY A 219 -20.27 -0.30 15.18
CA GLY A 219 -20.85 -0.01 13.87
C GLY A 219 -21.90 -1.04 13.43
N ARG A 220 -22.03 -1.25 12.11
CA ARG A 220 -22.94 -2.27 11.57
C ARG A 220 -22.46 -3.70 11.78
N VAL A 221 -21.13 -3.88 11.80
CA VAL A 221 -20.50 -5.21 11.76
C VAL A 221 -20.69 -5.94 13.09
N ARG A 222 -20.66 -5.22 14.22
CA ARG A 222 -20.82 -5.80 15.56
C ARG A 222 -22.13 -5.43 16.25
N GLY A 223 -22.91 -4.49 15.70
CA GLY A 223 -24.14 -4.00 16.32
C GLY A 223 -25.15 -5.09 16.69
N LYS A 224 -25.24 -6.17 15.88
CA LYS A 224 -26.05 -7.38 16.18
C LYS A 224 -25.75 -7.98 17.57
N PHE A 225 -24.52 -7.85 18.07
CA PHE A 225 -24.07 -8.49 19.31
C PHE A 225 -24.16 -7.58 20.55
N ILE A 226 -24.46 -6.30 20.39
CA ILE A 226 -24.60 -5.35 21.51
C ILE A 226 -25.61 -5.83 22.58
N PRO A 227 -26.86 -6.24 22.24
CA PRO A 227 -27.79 -6.75 23.25
C PRO A 227 -27.28 -8.01 23.95
N TYR A 228 -26.55 -8.87 23.23
CA TYR A 228 -25.93 -10.05 23.82
C TYR A 228 -24.80 -9.68 24.79
N MET A 229 -23.98 -8.68 24.47
CA MET A 229 -22.84 -8.26 25.29
C MET A 229 -23.26 -7.45 26.52
N LEU A 230 -24.11 -6.44 26.34
CA LEU A 230 -24.51 -5.51 27.41
C LEU A 230 -25.74 -5.96 28.19
N GLY A 231 -26.53 -6.88 27.63
CA GLY A 231 -27.82 -7.29 28.14
C GLY A 231 -28.97 -6.43 27.63
N GLU A 232 -30.16 -7.04 27.55
CA GLU A 232 -31.34 -6.45 26.93
C GLU A 232 -31.76 -5.13 27.58
N HIS A 233 -31.72 -5.05 28.92
CA HIS A 233 -32.06 -3.83 29.65
C HIS A 233 -31.23 -2.62 29.21
N ASN A 234 -29.90 -2.78 29.16
CA ASN A 234 -28.99 -1.71 28.76
C ASN A 234 -29.16 -1.34 27.28
N TYR A 235 -29.42 -2.32 26.43
CA TYR A 235 -29.67 -2.07 25.01
C TYR A 235 -30.94 -1.21 24.78
N GLN A 236 -32.02 -1.43 25.56
CA GLN A 236 -33.21 -0.57 25.49
C GLN A 236 -32.94 0.86 25.95
N LEU A 237 -32.01 1.08 26.88
CA LEU A 237 -31.55 2.43 27.26
C LEU A 237 -30.82 3.11 26.10
N LEU A 238 -29.94 2.39 25.39
CA LEU A 238 -29.27 2.92 24.19
C LEU A 238 -30.28 3.31 23.11
N LYS A 239 -31.32 2.50 22.88
CA LYS A 239 -32.42 2.81 21.95
C LYS A 239 -33.19 4.07 22.37
N SER A 240 -33.49 4.19 23.66
CA SER A 240 -34.20 5.35 24.20
C SER A 240 -33.37 6.63 24.04
N LEU A 241 -32.05 6.55 24.31
CA LEU A 241 -31.13 7.66 24.09
C LEU A 241 -31.08 8.06 22.61
N LYS A 242 -30.94 7.09 21.70
CA LYS A 242 -30.95 7.35 20.25
C LYS A 242 -32.23 8.06 19.82
N LYS A 243 -33.40 7.58 20.26
CA LYS A 243 -34.70 8.17 19.92
C LYS A 243 -34.88 9.58 20.49
N ALA A 244 -34.38 9.83 21.71
CA ALA A 244 -34.48 11.14 22.34
C ALA A 244 -33.67 12.22 21.60
N TRP A 245 -32.48 11.87 21.11
CA TRP A 245 -31.58 12.81 20.42
C TRP A 245 -31.74 12.84 18.90
N ASP A 246 -32.31 11.80 18.31
CA ASP A 246 -32.54 11.68 16.86
C ASP A 246 -33.89 11.00 16.58
N PRO A 247 -35.02 11.68 16.86
CA PRO A 247 -36.36 11.11 16.73
C PRO A 247 -36.74 10.75 15.30
N GLU A 248 -36.13 11.39 14.30
CA GLU A 248 -36.34 11.12 12.88
C GLU A 248 -35.35 10.08 12.32
N ASN A 249 -34.41 9.60 13.14
CA ASN A 249 -33.41 8.60 12.79
C ASN A 249 -32.53 8.97 11.57
N ILE A 250 -32.16 10.24 11.43
CA ILE A 250 -31.34 10.74 10.32
C ILE A 250 -29.84 10.54 10.55
N LEU A 251 -29.41 10.47 11.81
CA LEU A 251 -28.00 10.36 12.19
C LEU A 251 -27.55 8.90 12.21
N ASN A 252 -27.05 8.42 11.08
CA ASN A 252 -26.33 7.13 10.99
C ASN A 252 -27.21 5.91 11.37
N PRO A 253 -28.37 5.72 10.71
CA PRO A 253 -29.35 4.70 11.06
C PRO A 253 -28.81 3.26 10.94
N GLY A 254 -29.33 2.36 11.78
CA GLY A 254 -29.07 0.92 11.69
C GLY A 254 -27.62 0.50 12.01
N LYS A 255 -26.91 1.26 12.84
CA LYS A 255 -25.52 0.94 13.26
C LYS A 255 -25.45 0.35 14.65
N ILE A 256 -25.58 1.18 15.69
CA ILE A 256 -25.47 0.76 17.10
C ILE A 256 -26.78 0.19 17.62
N VAL A 257 -27.91 0.74 17.15
CA VAL A 257 -29.24 0.24 17.48
C VAL A 257 -29.97 -0.11 16.20
N ASP A 258 -30.87 -1.08 16.31
CA ASP A 258 -31.69 -1.60 15.21
C ASP A 258 -30.83 -2.01 14.00
N THR A 259 -29.68 -2.62 14.31
CA THR A 259 -28.67 -3.04 13.33
C THR A 259 -29.22 -4.17 12.45
N PRO A 260 -29.18 -4.02 11.11
CA PRO A 260 -29.54 -5.11 10.21
C PRO A 260 -28.61 -6.32 10.37
N PRO A 261 -29.01 -7.50 9.86
CA PRO A 261 -28.15 -8.68 9.80
C PRO A 261 -26.79 -8.38 9.17
N ILE A 262 -25.74 -9.00 9.72
CA ILE A 262 -24.35 -8.82 9.25
C ILE A 262 -24.14 -9.28 7.80
N THR A 263 -25.05 -10.11 7.28
CA THR A 263 -25.01 -10.71 5.94
C THR A 263 -25.67 -9.87 4.85
N GLU A 264 -26.34 -8.75 5.19
CA GLU A 264 -27.18 -8.02 4.23
C GLU A 264 -26.40 -7.00 3.39
N SER A 265 -25.54 -6.19 3.99
CA SER A 265 -24.86 -5.08 3.30
C SER A 265 -23.43 -5.41 2.91
N LEU A 266 -23.29 -6.44 2.08
CA LEU A 266 -22.01 -6.88 1.53
C LEU A 266 -21.59 -6.00 0.35
N ARG A 267 -20.28 -5.78 0.19
CA ARG A 267 -19.72 -5.05 -0.97
C ARG A 267 -19.87 -5.84 -2.28
N VAL A 268 -20.03 -7.15 -2.18
CA VAL A 268 -20.16 -8.07 -3.30
C VAL A 268 -21.50 -8.78 -3.22
N ILE A 269 -22.00 -9.24 -4.35
CA ILE A 269 -23.21 -10.04 -4.44
C ILE A 269 -22.82 -11.52 -4.26
N PRO A 270 -23.27 -12.21 -3.20
CA PRO A 270 -23.00 -13.63 -3.02
C PRO A 270 -23.56 -14.46 -4.18
N GLY A 271 -22.78 -15.43 -4.66
CA GLY A 271 -23.12 -16.29 -5.80
C GLY A 271 -22.81 -15.68 -7.16
N LYS A 272 -22.52 -14.36 -7.24
CA LYS A 272 -22.10 -13.74 -8.49
C LYS A 272 -20.61 -14.06 -8.74
N PRO A 273 -20.26 -14.62 -9.92
CA PRO A 273 -18.88 -14.96 -10.23
C PRO A 273 -18.00 -13.70 -10.35
N THR A 274 -16.72 -13.83 -10.01
CA THR A 274 -15.74 -12.78 -10.27
C THR A 274 -15.55 -12.63 -11.77
N PRO A 275 -15.68 -11.41 -12.33
CA PRO A 275 -15.49 -11.22 -13.76
C PRO A 275 -14.02 -11.39 -14.15
N GLU A 276 -13.81 -12.06 -15.28
CA GLU A 276 -12.50 -12.23 -15.91
C GLU A 276 -12.42 -11.38 -17.18
N TYR A 277 -11.28 -10.75 -17.39
CA TYR A 277 -11.07 -9.82 -18.49
C TYR A 277 -9.83 -10.20 -19.29
N HIS A 278 -9.93 -10.11 -20.61
CA HIS A 278 -8.76 -10.19 -21.46
C HIS A 278 -7.91 -8.93 -21.30
N THR A 279 -6.69 -9.06 -20.81
CA THR A 279 -5.79 -7.93 -20.56
C THR A 279 -4.53 -7.94 -21.41
N VAL A 280 -3.94 -6.76 -21.63
CA VAL A 280 -2.65 -6.61 -22.31
C VAL A 280 -1.49 -6.85 -21.34
N PHE A 281 -1.61 -6.35 -20.11
CA PHE A 281 -0.71 -6.73 -19.04
C PHE A 281 -1.02 -8.13 -18.50
N ASP A 282 0.01 -8.75 -17.93
CA ASP A 282 -0.14 -9.96 -17.15
C ASP A 282 -0.57 -9.64 -15.70
N PHE A 283 -1.72 -10.17 -15.27
CA PHE A 283 -2.24 -10.11 -13.90
C PHE A 283 -2.36 -11.50 -13.25
N SER A 284 -1.72 -12.53 -13.82
CA SER A 284 -1.74 -13.92 -13.33
C SER A 284 -1.32 -14.03 -11.86
N ARG A 285 -0.32 -13.25 -11.41
CA ARG A 285 0.12 -13.16 -10.00
C ARG A 285 -1.03 -12.86 -9.02
N TYR A 286 -2.08 -12.18 -9.47
CA TYR A 286 -3.21 -11.80 -8.63
C TYR A 286 -4.48 -12.59 -8.95
N ASN A 287 -4.37 -13.63 -9.78
CA ASN A 287 -5.48 -14.40 -10.32
C ASN A 287 -6.46 -13.50 -11.12
N GLY A 288 -5.92 -12.58 -11.93
CA GLY A 288 -6.72 -11.77 -12.86
C GLY A 288 -6.77 -10.28 -12.54
N PHE A 289 -7.26 -9.52 -13.51
CA PHE A 289 -7.32 -8.05 -13.44
C PHE A 289 -8.18 -7.56 -12.29
N PHE A 290 -9.40 -8.09 -12.16
CA PHE A 290 -10.35 -7.64 -11.15
C PHE A 290 -9.81 -7.85 -9.72
N ARG A 291 -9.26 -9.03 -9.43
CA ARG A 291 -8.65 -9.34 -8.12
C ARG A 291 -7.44 -8.46 -7.79
N SER A 292 -6.75 -7.93 -8.80
CA SER A 292 -5.68 -6.96 -8.57
C SER A 292 -6.19 -5.60 -8.08
N ILE A 293 -7.43 -5.23 -8.41
CA ILE A 293 -8.15 -4.06 -7.89
C ILE A 293 -8.57 -4.32 -6.43
N GLU A 294 -9.02 -5.55 -6.14
CA GLU A 294 -9.44 -5.98 -4.80
C GLU A 294 -8.31 -6.02 -3.76
N LYS A 295 -7.05 -5.87 -4.17
CA LYS A 295 -5.94 -5.61 -3.24
C LYS A 295 -6.16 -4.36 -2.40
N CYS A 296 -6.99 -3.41 -2.84
CA CYS A 296 -7.33 -2.27 -2.01
C CYS A 296 -8.29 -2.69 -0.88
N ASN A 297 -7.75 -2.76 0.35
CA ASN A 297 -8.52 -3.04 1.56
C ASN A 297 -9.34 -1.83 2.07
N GLY A 298 -9.04 -0.61 1.59
CA GLY A 298 -9.75 0.61 1.96
C GLY A 298 -9.20 1.34 3.20
N SER A 299 -8.00 1.00 3.68
CA SER A 299 -7.36 1.58 4.89
C SER A 299 -7.32 3.11 4.92
N GLY A 300 -7.22 3.76 3.76
CA GLY A 300 -7.19 5.22 3.69
C GLY A 300 -5.82 5.85 3.82
N ASP A 301 -4.73 5.07 3.79
CA ASP A 301 -3.34 5.57 3.74
C ASP A 301 -3.08 6.55 2.58
N CYS A 302 -3.93 6.51 1.54
CA CYS A 302 -3.88 7.40 0.40
C CYS A 302 -4.46 8.79 0.66
N ARG A 303 -5.11 9.04 1.81
CA ARG A 303 -5.65 10.33 2.22
C ARG A 303 -4.57 11.21 2.87
N LYS A 304 -3.40 11.30 2.22
CA LYS A 304 -2.31 12.16 2.72
C LYS A 304 -2.54 13.62 2.33
N SER A 305 -2.03 14.52 3.15
CA SER A 305 -1.90 15.94 2.86
C SER A 305 -0.44 16.34 2.74
N GLU A 306 -0.19 17.55 2.22
CA GLU A 306 1.10 18.24 2.25
C GLU A 306 1.71 18.32 3.65
N VAL A 307 0.89 18.29 4.71
CA VAL A 307 1.36 18.28 6.10
C VAL A 307 1.80 16.88 6.54
N ILE A 308 1.04 15.84 6.19
CA ILE A 308 1.39 14.45 6.49
C ILE A 308 2.64 14.01 5.70
N GLY A 309 2.83 14.58 4.51
CA GLY A 309 3.94 14.26 3.62
C GLY A 309 3.76 12.95 2.86
N GLY A 310 4.80 12.53 2.14
CA GLY A 310 4.73 11.43 1.18
C GLY A 310 4.17 11.85 -0.18
N THR A 311 4.08 10.90 -1.11
CA THR A 311 3.72 11.17 -2.51
C THR A 311 2.31 10.69 -2.84
N MET A 312 1.77 9.68 -2.13
CA MET A 312 0.44 9.13 -2.41
C MET A 312 -0.66 9.97 -1.71
N CYS A 313 -1.67 10.55 -2.37
CA CYS A 313 -1.97 10.64 -3.80
C CYS A 313 -2.05 12.12 -4.22
N PRO A 314 -1.27 12.61 -5.21
CA PRO A 314 -1.13 14.05 -5.43
C PRO A 314 -2.42 14.72 -5.89
N THR A 315 -3.25 14.00 -6.64
CA THR A 315 -4.55 14.51 -7.09
C THR A 315 -5.49 14.73 -5.92
N PHE A 316 -5.50 13.81 -4.94
CA PHE A 316 -6.26 14.02 -3.70
C PHE A 316 -5.67 15.15 -2.86
N MET A 317 -4.34 15.27 -2.78
CA MET A 317 -3.71 16.38 -2.05
C MET A 317 -4.15 17.73 -2.60
N ALA A 318 -4.27 17.83 -3.93
CA ALA A 318 -4.71 19.04 -4.61
C ALA A 318 -6.22 19.31 -4.48
N THR A 319 -7.08 18.29 -4.64
CA THR A 319 -8.55 18.52 -4.72
C THR A 319 -9.29 18.25 -3.43
N ARG A 320 -8.75 17.40 -2.54
CA ARG A 320 -9.42 16.83 -1.35
C ARG A 320 -10.63 15.94 -1.62
N ASP A 321 -10.91 15.61 -2.87
CA ASP A 321 -12.03 14.74 -3.20
C ASP A 321 -11.65 13.26 -3.09
N GLU A 322 -12.49 12.50 -2.39
CA GLU A 322 -12.25 11.10 -2.06
C GLU A 322 -12.07 10.18 -3.28
N ASP A 323 -12.76 10.46 -4.39
CA ASP A 323 -12.68 9.72 -5.66
C ASP A 323 -11.30 9.86 -6.34
N LYS A 324 -10.51 10.88 -6.00
CA LYS A 324 -9.12 11.05 -6.49
C LYS A 324 -8.09 10.31 -5.63
N THR A 325 -8.50 9.66 -4.55
CA THR A 325 -7.62 8.80 -3.74
C THR A 325 -7.40 7.44 -4.42
N THR A 326 -6.36 6.70 -4.03
CA THR A 326 -6.17 5.32 -4.50
C THR A 326 -7.37 4.43 -4.16
N ARG A 327 -7.94 4.57 -2.96
CA ARG A 327 -9.08 3.74 -2.54
C ARG A 327 -10.38 4.14 -3.23
N GLY A 328 -10.60 5.43 -3.49
CA GLY A 328 -11.73 5.93 -4.27
C GLY A 328 -11.71 5.37 -5.68
N ARG A 329 -10.55 5.45 -6.35
CA ARG A 329 -10.35 4.85 -7.68
C ARG A 329 -10.57 3.34 -7.70
N ALA A 330 -10.06 2.62 -6.69
CA ALA A 330 -10.29 1.19 -6.58
C ALA A 330 -11.75 0.83 -6.31
N ASN A 331 -12.51 1.65 -5.57
CA ASN A 331 -13.93 1.46 -5.36
C ASN A 331 -14.72 1.67 -6.65
N ILE A 332 -14.45 2.74 -7.40
CA ILE A 332 -15.11 3.03 -8.68
C ILE A 332 -14.81 1.92 -9.69
N LEU A 333 -13.54 1.51 -9.82
CA LEU A 333 -13.17 0.37 -10.66
C LEU A 333 -13.92 -0.90 -10.25
N ARG A 334 -14.01 -1.22 -8.96
CA ARG A 334 -14.75 -2.40 -8.50
C ARG A 334 -16.22 -2.30 -8.84
N GLU A 335 -16.86 -1.18 -8.55
CA GLU A 335 -18.30 -1.00 -8.75
C GLU A 335 -18.68 -1.17 -10.22
N PHE A 336 -18.07 -0.38 -11.10
CA PHE A 336 -18.45 -0.34 -12.50
C PHE A 336 -17.98 -1.58 -13.28
N LEU A 337 -16.87 -2.22 -12.90
CA LEU A 337 -16.46 -3.48 -13.53
C LEU A 337 -17.24 -4.68 -12.97
N TYR A 338 -17.57 -4.71 -11.69
CA TYR A 338 -18.31 -5.85 -11.12
C TYR A 338 -19.77 -5.84 -11.52
N ASN A 339 -20.40 -4.66 -11.50
CA ASN A 339 -21.82 -4.45 -11.79
C ASN A 339 -22.04 -3.86 -13.19
N SER A 340 -21.11 -4.08 -14.11
CA SER A 340 -21.22 -3.61 -15.49
C SER A 340 -22.47 -4.17 -16.17
N GLU A 341 -23.33 -3.29 -16.67
CA GLU A 341 -24.48 -3.64 -17.52
C GLU A 341 -24.19 -3.43 -19.02
N THR A 342 -23.04 -2.83 -19.34
CA THR A 342 -22.60 -2.56 -20.72
C THR A 342 -22.14 -3.84 -21.42
N GLU A 343 -22.28 -3.90 -22.75
CA GLU A 343 -21.76 -5.00 -23.57
C GLU A 343 -20.24 -5.11 -23.47
N ASN A 344 -19.54 -3.97 -23.46
CA ASN A 344 -18.11 -3.91 -23.18
C ASN A 344 -17.85 -3.37 -21.77
N PRO A 345 -17.28 -4.18 -20.86
CA PRO A 345 -17.05 -3.79 -19.46
C PRO A 345 -16.02 -2.67 -19.30
N PHE A 346 -15.30 -2.28 -20.34
CA PHE A 346 -14.40 -1.12 -20.31
C PHE A 346 -15.04 0.17 -20.82
N ASP A 347 -16.32 0.15 -21.22
CA ASP A 347 -17.06 1.32 -21.70
C ASP A 347 -17.74 2.10 -20.56
N HIS A 348 -16.93 2.62 -19.62
CA HIS A 348 -17.41 3.40 -18.48
C HIS A 348 -16.72 4.75 -18.40
N ARG A 349 -17.50 5.82 -18.55
CA ARG A 349 -16.98 7.19 -18.50
C ARG A 349 -16.56 7.58 -17.09
N GLU A 350 -17.24 7.07 -16.08
CA GLU A 350 -16.97 7.30 -14.67
C GLU A 350 -15.57 6.80 -14.29
N ILE A 351 -15.19 5.62 -14.78
CA ILE A 351 -13.83 5.09 -14.62
C ILE A 351 -12.82 5.94 -15.42
N TYR A 352 -13.17 6.38 -16.63
CA TYR A 352 -12.29 7.24 -17.42
C TYR A 352 -11.97 8.56 -16.71
N ASP A 353 -12.98 9.28 -16.23
CA ASP A 353 -12.85 10.62 -15.66
C ASP A 353 -11.94 10.63 -14.41
N ILE A 354 -12.05 9.62 -13.54
CA ILE A 354 -11.21 9.52 -12.33
C ILE A 354 -9.79 8.99 -12.61
N LEU A 355 -9.61 8.14 -13.63
CA LEU A 355 -8.32 7.56 -13.96
C LEU A 355 -7.49 8.47 -14.86
N ASP A 356 -8.09 9.25 -15.77
CA ASP A 356 -7.35 10.21 -16.60
C ASP A 356 -6.59 11.23 -15.74
N LEU A 357 -7.22 11.68 -14.64
CA LEU A 357 -6.59 12.56 -13.66
C LEU A 357 -5.42 11.91 -12.90
N CYS A 358 -5.34 10.58 -12.81
CA CYS A 358 -4.23 9.91 -12.13
C CYS A 358 -2.91 10.15 -12.87
N ILE A 359 -1.91 10.74 -12.22
CA ILE A 359 -0.62 11.08 -12.87
C ILE A 359 0.34 9.90 -13.06
N SER A 360 -0.08 8.67 -12.72
CA SER A 360 0.74 7.45 -12.87
C SER A 360 2.09 7.47 -12.14
N CYS A 361 2.21 8.22 -11.03
CA CYS A 361 3.46 8.35 -10.26
C CYS A 361 3.91 7.07 -9.55
N LYS A 362 3.06 6.04 -9.47
CA LYS A 362 3.30 4.78 -8.75
C LYS A 362 3.58 4.92 -7.25
N ALA A 363 3.31 6.08 -6.64
CA ALA A 363 3.37 6.24 -5.19
C ALA A 363 2.45 5.25 -4.46
N CYS A 364 1.29 4.92 -5.04
CA CYS A 364 0.40 3.88 -4.53
C CYS A 364 1.01 2.47 -4.54
N LYS A 365 1.91 2.18 -5.48
CA LYS A 365 2.63 0.90 -5.48
C LYS A 365 3.68 0.85 -4.38
N ALA A 366 4.38 1.96 -4.15
CA ALA A 366 5.49 2.03 -3.21
C ALA A 366 5.04 2.24 -1.75
N GLU A 367 4.16 3.23 -1.52
CA GLU A 367 3.78 3.70 -0.19
C GLU A 367 2.54 3.02 0.39
N CYS A 368 1.65 2.46 -0.45
CA CYS A 368 0.49 1.73 0.08
C CYS A 368 0.96 0.39 0.67
N PRO A 369 0.53 0.03 1.89
CA PRO A 369 0.81 -1.29 2.46
C PRO A 369 0.38 -2.45 1.54
N SER A 370 -0.73 -2.30 0.83
CA SER A 370 -1.25 -3.30 -0.11
C SER A 370 -0.61 -3.25 -1.51
N ASN A 371 0.43 -2.43 -1.71
CA ASN A 371 1.15 -2.21 -2.98
C ASN A 371 0.20 -2.15 -4.21
N VAL A 372 -0.87 -1.36 -4.13
CA VAL A 372 -1.84 -1.23 -5.23
C VAL A 372 -1.18 -0.47 -6.39
N ASP A 373 -1.04 -1.10 -7.55
CA ASP A 373 -0.44 -0.47 -8.73
C ASP A 373 -1.51 0.24 -9.58
N MET A 374 -2.04 1.35 -9.06
CA MET A 374 -3.09 2.13 -9.75
C MET A 374 -2.62 2.67 -11.10
N ALA A 375 -1.32 2.88 -11.29
CA ALA A 375 -0.76 3.28 -12.58
C ALA A 375 -0.92 2.16 -13.63
N LYS A 376 -0.66 0.90 -13.25
CA LYS A 376 -0.89 -0.27 -14.12
C LYS A 376 -2.38 -0.47 -14.40
N LEU A 377 -3.24 -0.33 -13.37
CA LEU A 377 -4.70 -0.43 -13.52
C LEU A 377 -5.24 0.64 -14.48
N LYS A 378 -4.81 1.91 -14.32
CA LYS A 378 -5.11 3.01 -15.25
C LYS A 378 -4.72 2.65 -16.67
N ALA A 379 -3.47 2.25 -16.87
CA ALA A 379 -2.95 2.04 -18.21
C ALA A 379 -3.69 0.90 -18.92
N GLU A 380 -4.00 -0.20 -18.21
CA GLU A 380 -4.83 -1.29 -18.72
C GLU A 380 -6.21 -0.78 -19.12
N PHE A 381 -6.94 -0.11 -18.21
CA PHE A 381 -8.28 0.40 -18.47
C PHE A 381 -8.31 1.35 -19.69
N LEU A 382 -7.40 2.32 -19.74
CA LEU A 382 -7.35 3.31 -20.82
C LEU A 382 -7.04 2.68 -22.19
N GLN A 383 -6.26 1.59 -22.25
CA GLN A 383 -6.00 0.89 -23.52
C GLN A 383 -7.31 0.36 -24.11
N HIS A 384 -8.14 -0.29 -23.29
CA HIS A 384 -9.43 -0.83 -23.73
C HIS A 384 -10.43 0.29 -24.02
N TYR A 385 -10.50 1.31 -23.15
CA TYR A 385 -11.38 2.46 -23.36
C TYR A 385 -11.08 3.17 -24.70
N TYR A 386 -9.81 3.32 -25.06
CA TYR A 386 -9.40 3.93 -26.33
C TYR A 386 -9.56 3.02 -27.55
N ASP A 387 -9.67 1.70 -27.37
CA ASP A 387 -10.04 0.81 -28.48
C ASP A 387 -11.51 1.05 -28.91
N ILE A 388 -12.36 1.51 -27.98
CA ILE A 388 -13.77 1.83 -28.21
C ILE A 388 -13.94 3.27 -28.70
N HIS A 389 -13.42 4.23 -27.95
CA HIS A 389 -13.67 5.67 -28.16
C HIS A 389 -12.61 6.38 -28.99
N GLY A 390 -11.51 5.70 -29.31
CA GLY A 390 -10.33 6.32 -29.88
C GLY A 390 -9.51 7.14 -28.87
N ILE A 391 -8.32 7.54 -29.30
CA ILE A 391 -7.36 8.26 -28.44
C ILE A 391 -7.64 9.79 -28.54
N PRO A 392 -7.90 10.48 -27.42
CA PRO A 392 -8.06 11.94 -27.41
C PRO A 392 -6.84 12.67 -27.95
N LEU A 393 -7.05 13.82 -28.61
CA LEU A 393 -5.97 14.60 -29.22
C LEU A 393 -4.85 14.94 -28.22
N ARG A 394 -5.20 15.39 -27.01
CA ARG A 394 -4.23 15.69 -25.95
C ARG A 394 -3.40 14.47 -25.58
N SER A 395 -4.04 13.32 -25.38
CA SER A 395 -3.35 12.05 -25.06
C SER A 395 -2.44 11.61 -26.20
N ARG A 396 -2.87 11.77 -27.46
CA ARG A 396 -2.06 11.47 -28.64
C ARG A 396 -0.83 12.36 -28.72
N LEU A 397 -0.97 13.68 -28.53
CA LEU A 397 0.17 14.60 -28.56
C LEU A 397 1.19 14.31 -27.46
N VAL A 398 0.73 14.01 -26.24
CA VAL A 398 1.63 13.63 -25.15
C VAL A 398 2.30 12.28 -25.43
N ALA A 399 1.56 11.28 -25.91
CA ALA A 399 2.11 9.96 -26.20
C ALA A 399 3.19 10.01 -27.28
N TYR A 400 2.97 10.78 -28.35
CA TYR A 400 3.89 10.92 -29.48
C TYR A 400 4.89 12.08 -29.31
N LEU A 401 4.92 12.71 -28.14
CA LEU A 401 5.81 13.83 -27.82
C LEU A 401 7.28 13.57 -28.22
N PRO A 402 7.90 12.39 -27.99
CA PRO A 402 9.31 12.20 -28.34
C PRO A 402 9.57 12.31 -29.85
N ARG A 403 8.63 11.84 -30.67
CA ARG A 403 8.70 11.91 -32.14
C ARG A 403 8.46 13.32 -32.65
N LEU A 404 7.52 14.03 -32.02
CA LEU A 404 7.26 15.45 -32.29
C LEU A 404 8.46 16.31 -31.91
N ASN A 405 9.08 16.07 -30.75
CA ASN A 405 10.27 16.79 -30.29
C ASN A 405 11.44 16.60 -31.25
N LYS A 406 11.64 15.41 -31.81
CA LYS A 406 12.67 15.17 -32.84
C LYS A 406 12.53 16.12 -34.03
N LEU A 407 11.31 16.34 -34.51
CA LEU A 407 11.00 17.31 -35.58
C LEU A 407 11.11 18.75 -35.07
N GLY A 408 10.58 19.03 -33.87
CA GLY A 408 10.59 20.33 -33.23
C GLY A 408 12.00 20.88 -32.98
N MET A 409 12.98 20.01 -32.77
CA MET A 409 14.39 20.39 -32.65
C MET A 409 14.94 21.05 -33.93
N LEU A 410 14.41 20.74 -35.11
CA LEU A 410 14.82 21.37 -36.37
C LEU A 410 14.39 22.85 -36.43
N LEU A 411 13.25 23.17 -35.79
CA LEU A 411 12.66 24.50 -35.72
C LEU A 411 12.48 24.94 -34.27
N ARG A 412 13.54 24.79 -33.46
CA ARG A 412 13.49 24.99 -32.00
C ARG A 412 12.90 26.35 -31.59
N PRO A 413 13.34 27.52 -32.11
CA PRO A 413 12.82 28.81 -31.67
C PRO A 413 11.30 28.91 -31.88
N VAL A 414 10.81 28.43 -33.02
CA VAL A 414 9.38 28.40 -33.36
C VAL A 414 8.63 27.46 -32.43
N THR A 415 9.12 26.23 -32.25
CA THR A 415 8.48 25.23 -31.38
C THR A 415 8.34 25.74 -29.95
N ASN A 416 9.42 26.32 -29.40
CA ASN A 416 9.39 26.90 -28.06
C ASN A 416 8.44 28.09 -27.97
N PHE A 417 8.41 28.98 -28.97
CA PHE A 417 7.46 30.08 -29.02
C PHE A 417 6.02 29.59 -29.01
N VAL A 418 5.67 28.63 -29.89
CA VAL A 418 4.31 28.05 -29.95
C VAL A 418 3.87 27.48 -28.60
N MET A 419 4.75 26.75 -27.91
CA MET A 419 4.47 26.18 -26.58
C MET A 419 4.21 27.24 -25.49
N THR A 420 4.67 28.49 -25.67
CA THR A 420 4.37 29.59 -24.74
C THR A 420 3.01 30.22 -24.98
N THR A 421 2.41 30.05 -26.17
CA THR A 421 1.16 30.74 -26.54
C THR A 421 -0.05 30.19 -25.78
N THR A 422 -0.92 31.10 -25.32
CA THR A 422 -2.18 30.74 -24.65
C THR A 422 -3.13 29.96 -25.57
N VAL A 423 -3.14 30.28 -26.86
CA VAL A 423 -3.97 29.60 -27.87
C VAL A 423 -3.63 28.11 -27.93
N PHE A 424 -2.34 27.77 -28.02
CA PHE A 424 -1.89 26.38 -28.04
C PHE A 424 -2.28 25.64 -26.74
N LYS A 425 -2.06 26.27 -25.58
CA LYS A 425 -2.42 25.68 -24.28
C LYS A 425 -3.93 25.44 -24.16
N ASN A 426 -4.76 26.40 -24.58
CA ASN A 426 -6.22 26.29 -24.54
C ASN A 426 -6.75 25.18 -25.44
N ILE A 427 -6.25 25.07 -26.69
CA ILE A 427 -6.63 23.99 -27.61
C ILE A 427 -6.34 22.60 -27.00
N LEU A 428 -5.29 22.50 -26.19
CA LEU A 428 -4.89 21.25 -25.52
C LEU A 428 -5.50 21.04 -24.13
N GLY A 429 -6.34 21.96 -23.65
CA GLY A 429 -6.91 21.91 -22.30
C GLY A 429 -5.83 21.97 -21.20
N ILE A 430 -4.77 22.75 -21.44
CA ILE A 430 -3.68 23.00 -20.48
C ILE A 430 -3.92 24.37 -19.86
N GLU A 431 -3.84 24.44 -18.53
CA GLU A 431 -3.95 25.69 -17.77
C GLU A 431 -2.97 26.76 -18.31
N PRO A 432 -3.45 27.93 -18.77
CA PRO A 432 -2.63 28.98 -19.38
C PRO A 432 -1.39 29.39 -18.58
N GLN A 433 -1.49 29.38 -17.24
CA GLN A 433 -0.40 29.77 -16.34
C GLN A 433 0.72 28.70 -16.25
N ARG A 434 0.52 27.50 -16.79
CA ARG A 434 1.54 26.45 -16.76
C ARG A 434 2.65 26.73 -17.75
N ASN A 435 3.89 26.53 -17.28
CA ASN A 435 5.06 26.50 -18.13
C ASN A 435 5.21 25.11 -18.73
N LEU A 436 5.21 25.03 -20.07
CA LEU A 436 5.51 23.79 -20.77
C LEU A 436 7.02 23.58 -20.85
N PRO A 437 7.53 22.34 -20.74
CA PRO A 437 8.95 22.05 -20.88
C PRO A 437 9.47 22.52 -22.24
N SER A 438 10.44 23.43 -22.24
CA SER A 438 11.05 23.93 -23.47
C SER A 438 12.00 22.90 -24.07
N LEU A 439 12.21 22.95 -25.39
CA LEU A 439 13.28 22.20 -26.03
C LEU A 439 14.64 22.83 -25.69
N SER A 440 15.56 21.96 -25.30
CA SER A 440 16.97 22.26 -25.03
C SER A 440 17.67 22.86 -26.24
N LYS A 441 18.75 23.62 -26.01
CA LYS A 441 19.54 24.24 -27.11
C LYS A 441 20.27 23.20 -27.96
N ILE A 442 20.74 22.12 -27.32
CA ILE A 442 21.44 21.00 -27.95
C ILE A 442 20.86 19.72 -27.33
N THR A 443 20.74 18.64 -28.10
CA THR A 443 20.31 17.35 -27.53
C THR A 443 21.46 16.64 -26.84
N LEU A 444 21.16 15.77 -25.87
CA LEU A 444 22.20 14.96 -25.23
C LEU A 444 22.95 14.11 -26.26
N SER A 445 22.23 13.47 -27.20
CA SER A 445 22.84 12.70 -28.29
C SER A 445 23.80 13.54 -29.14
N ARG A 446 23.41 14.77 -29.50
CA ARG A 446 24.27 15.63 -30.33
C ARG A 446 25.50 16.09 -29.55
N ARG A 447 25.33 16.43 -28.27
CA ARG A 447 26.45 16.87 -27.42
C ARG A 447 27.46 15.75 -27.20
N THR A 448 26.99 14.53 -26.93
CA THR A 448 27.87 13.37 -26.73
C THR A 448 28.56 12.94 -28.02
N ALA A 449 27.89 13.03 -29.17
CA ALA A 449 28.50 12.78 -30.48
C ALA A 449 29.60 13.79 -30.86
N GLN A 450 29.57 15.01 -30.32
CA GLN A 450 30.65 15.99 -30.48
C GLN A 450 31.89 15.68 -29.64
N GLY A 451 31.85 14.64 -28.80
CA GLY A 451 32.91 14.28 -27.88
C GLY A 451 32.81 15.03 -26.55
N ILE A 452 33.07 14.31 -25.46
CA ILE A 452 33.26 14.87 -24.12
C ILE A 452 34.67 14.48 -23.67
N PRO A 453 35.52 15.44 -23.26
CA PRO A 453 36.89 15.14 -22.84
C PRO A 453 36.91 14.09 -21.72
N MET A 454 37.73 13.05 -21.91
CA MET A 454 38.01 12.04 -20.91
C MET A 454 39.30 12.42 -20.15
N PRO A 455 39.40 12.15 -18.85
CA PRO A 455 40.68 12.24 -18.13
C PRO A 455 41.70 11.27 -18.74
N ASP A 456 43.00 11.60 -18.66
CA ASP A 456 44.11 10.76 -19.13
C ASP A 456 44.35 9.49 -18.27
N THR A 457 43.39 9.13 -17.42
CA THR A 457 43.47 7.97 -16.53
C THR A 457 42.67 6.79 -17.07
N GLN A 458 43.12 5.56 -16.78
CA GLN A 458 42.40 4.35 -17.17
C GLN A 458 41.00 4.32 -16.51
N PRO A 459 39.92 4.03 -17.26
CA PRO A 459 38.58 3.97 -16.69
C PRO A 459 38.48 2.86 -15.62
N LYS A 460 37.78 3.16 -14.51
CA LYS A 460 37.43 2.21 -13.46
C LYS A 460 36.43 1.14 -13.93
N GLY A 461 35.68 1.45 -14.98
CA GLY A 461 34.64 0.60 -15.53
C GLY A 461 33.87 1.32 -16.64
N LYS A 462 32.94 0.60 -17.27
CA LYS A 462 32.11 1.10 -18.36
C LYS A 462 30.65 1.09 -17.95
N VAL A 463 29.95 2.18 -18.20
CA VAL A 463 28.52 2.31 -17.92
C VAL A 463 27.77 2.75 -19.16
N TYR A 464 26.58 2.20 -19.36
CA TYR A 464 25.67 2.64 -20.41
C TYR A 464 24.67 3.62 -19.85
N LEU A 465 24.50 4.79 -20.47
CA LEU A 465 23.48 5.76 -20.10
C LEU A 465 22.30 5.67 -21.05
N PHE A 466 21.12 5.32 -20.54
CA PHE A 466 19.88 5.32 -21.30
C PHE A 466 19.42 6.77 -21.52
N ASN A 467 19.48 7.23 -22.76
CA ASN A 467 19.16 8.61 -23.13
C ASN A 467 17.66 8.76 -23.43
N ASP A 468 16.84 8.80 -22.39
CA ASP A 468 15.38 8.92 -22.55
C ASP A 468 14.96 10.21 -23.28
N GLU A 469 13.73 10.22 -23.77
CA GLU A 469 13.16 11.33 -24.55
C GLU A 469 13.21 12.70 -23.85
N PHE A 470 13.05 12.77 -22.52
CA PHE A 470 12.99 14.02 -21.78
C PHE A 470 14.40 14.56 -21.54
N THR A 471 15.30 13.70 -21.06
CA THR A 471 16.73 14.04 -20.91
C THR A 471 17.33 14.43 -22.26
N ASN A 472 16.96 13.77 -23.36
CA ASN A 472 17.54 14.09 -24.66
C ASN A 472 17.09 15.45 -25.21
N PHE A 473 15.79 15.78 -25.09
CA PHE A 473 15.19 16.91 -25.80
C PHE A 473 14.82 18.10 -24.91
N ASN A 474 14.41 17.87 -23.66
CA ASN A 474 13.91 18.93 -22.77
C ASN A 474 14.95 19.35 -21.74
N GLU A 475 15.58 18.37 -21.07
CA GLU A 475 16.48 18.57 -19.93
C GLU A 475 17.91 18.09 -20.23
N SER A 476 18.40 18.40 -21.43
CA SER A 476 19.72 17.96 -21.90
C SER A 476 20.87 18.38 -21.00
N ASP A 477 20.75 19.49 -20.28
CA ASP A 477 21.80 19.95 -19.38
C ASP A 477 21.96 19.00 -18.18
N ILE A 478 20.87 18.39 -17.69
CA ILE A 478 20.91 17.36 -16.64
C ILE A 478 21.64 16.12 -17.18
N GLY A 479 21.28 15.67 -18.38
CA GLY A 479 21.95 14.55 -19.04
C GLY A 479 23.44 14.79 -19.26
N ILE A 480 23.82 15.98 -19.73
CA ILE A 480 25.22 16.35 -19.96
C ILE A 480 25.98 16.37 -18.63
N LYS A 481 25.41 16.96 -17.58
CA LYS A 481 26.00 16.98 -16.23
C LYS A 481 26.17 15.58 -15.67
N ALA A 482 25.22 14.68 -15.89
CA ALA A 482 25.31 13.28 -15.47
C ALA A 482 26.47 12.55 -16.17
N VAL A 483 26.61 12.72 -17.49
CA VAL A 483 27.75 12.17 -18.25
C VAL A 483 29.07 12.73 -17.71
N LEU A 484 29.18 14.06 -17.53
CA LEU A 484 30.38 14.71 -16.99
C LEU A 484 30.73 14.22 -15.58
N LEU A 485 29.72 14.02 -14.72
CA LEU A 485 29.91 13.50 -13.38
C LEU A 485 30.46 12.07 -13.40
N LEU A 486 29.85 11.18 -14.19
CA LEU A 486 30.30 9.79 -14.32
C LEU A 486 31.73 9.70 -14.87
N ILE A 487 32.06 10.52 -15.87
CA ILE A 487 33.42 10.65 -16.41
C ILE A 487 34.39 11.12 -15.31
N LYS A 488 34.02 12.16 -14.55
CA LYS A 488 34.83 12.68 -13.44
C LYS A 488 35.03 11.66 -12.31
N LEU A 489 34.06 10.76 -12.09
CA LEU A 489 34.19 9.64 -11.16
C LEU A 489 35.09 8.51 -11.66
N GLY A 490 35.49 8.56 -12.94
CA GLY A 490 36.44 7.65 -13.59
C GLY A 490 35.78 6.57 -14.44
N TYR A 491 34.51 6.72 -14.85
CA TYR A 491 33.82 5.74 -15.71
C TYR A 491 33.85 6.12 -17.18
N GLU A 492 33.99 5.12 -18.06
CA GLU A 492 33.69 5.27 -19.48
C GLU A 492 32.17 5.25 -19.67
N VAL A 493 31.60 6.33 -20.21
CA VAL A 493 30.15 6.47 -20.40
C VAL A 493 29.80 6.32 -21.87
N LYS A 494 28.89 5.41 -22.20
CA LYS A 494 28.35 5.25 -23.56
C LYS A 494 26.84 5.38 -23.58
N ILE A 495 26.30 6.06 -24.59
CA ILE A 495 24.86 5.98 -24.89
C ILE A 495 24.68 4.84 -25.89
N PRO A 496 23.99 3.74 -25.54
CA PRO A 496 23.79 2.63 -26.46
C PRO A 496 22.79 2.97 -27.57
N VAL A 497 22.70 2.14 -28.59
CA VAL A 497 21.63 2.25 -29.58
C VAL A 497 20.34 1.74 -28.96
N HIS A 498 19.34 2.61 -28.84
CA HIS A 498 18.03 2.28 -28.28
C HIS A 498 16.92 3.14 -28.91
N ARG A 499 15.66 2.79 -28.62
CA ARG A 499 14.45 3.56 -28.97
C ARG A 499 14.05 4.49 -27.83
N GLU A 500 13.01 5.31 -28.05
CA GLU A 500 12.33 6.03 -26.95
C GLU A 500 11.96 5.07 -25.81
N SER A 501 11.78 5.58 -24.58
CA SER A 501 11.52 4.69 -23.43
C SER A 501 10.15 4.01 -23.49
N GLY A 502 9.22 4.58 -24.27
CA GLY A 502 7.82 4.17 -24.28
C GLY A 502 7.00 4.68 -23.09
N ARG A 503 7.60 5.51 -22.21
CA ARG A 503 6.97 6.05 -21.00
C ARG A 503 5.80 6.97 -21.32
N THR A 504 5.94 7.82 -22.34
CA THR A 504 4.85 8.71 -22.79
C THR A 504 3.61 7.91 -23.19
N PHE A 505 3.78 6.87 -24.00
CA PHE A 505 2.71 5.94 -24.40
C PHE A 505 2.08 5.25 -23.20
N LEU A 506 2.91 4.69 -22.30
CA LEU A 506 2.43 3.96 -21.13
C LEU A 506 1.62 4.87 -20.19
N SER A 507 2.10 6.08 -19.94
CA SER A 507 1.46 7.07 -19.06
C SER A 507 0.07 7.49 -19.55
N LYS A 508 -0.16 7.38 -20.86
CA LYS A 508 -1.42 7.69 -21.52
C LYS A 508 -2.23 6.45 -21.89
N GLY A 509 -1.89 5.26 -21.38
CA GLY A 509 -2.70 4.06 -21.61
C GLY A 509 -2.55 3.41 -22.97
N LEU A 510 -1.54 3.79 -23.77
CA LEU A 510 -1.24 3.14 -25.05
C LEU A 510 -0.31 1.93 -24.80
N VAL A 511 -0.80 0.96 -24.05
CA VAL A 511 -0.04 -0.18 -23.52
C VAL A 511 0.54 -1.04 -24.63
N ARG A 512 -0.23 -1.36 -25.68
CA ARG A 512 0.26 -2.22 -26.79
C ARG A 512 1.42 -1.57 -27.54
N THR A 513 1.35 -0.25 -27.76
CA THR A 513 2.43 0.51 -28.40
C THR A 513 3.66 0.58 -27.50
N SER A 514 3.46 0.88 -26.20
CA SER A 514 4.54 0.88 -25.22
C SER A 514 5.23 -0.48 -25.12
N LYS A 515 4.48 -1.58 -25.14
CA LYS A 515 5.00 -2.96 -25.13
C LYS A 515 5.95 -3.22 -26.31
N LYS A 516 5.58 -2.82 -27.52
CA LYS A 516 6.44 -2.99 -28.71
C LYS A 516 7.78 -2.28 -28.53
N ILE A 517 7.75 -1.02 -28.09
CA ILE A 517 8.94 -0.21 -27.84
C ILE A 517 9.81 -0.81 -26.72
N ALA A 518 9.19 -1.25 -25.63
CA ALA A 518 9.90 -1.88 -24.52
C ALA A 518 10.60 -3.19 -24.95
N VAL A 519 9.92 -4.03 -25.72
CA VAL A 519 10.50 -5.28 -26.27
C VAL A 519 11.66 -4.99 -27.23
N GLU A 520 11.52 -3.98 -28.10
CA GLU A 520 12.63 -3.54 -28.96
C GLU A 520 13.84 -3.09 -28.14
N ASN A 521 13.64 -2.26 -27.11
CA ASN A 521 14.73 -1.83 -26.23
C ASN A 521 15.39 -3.01 -25.52
N VAL A 522 14.63 -3.97 -24.99
CA VAL A 522 15.18 -5.18 -24.37
C VAL A 522 16.05 -5.95 -25.39
N ASN A 523 15.56 -6.14 -26.61
CA ASN A 523 16.32 -6.85 -27.66
C ASN A 523 17.60 -6.12 -28.08
N LEU A 524 17.61 -4.79 -28.08
CA LEU A 524 18.79 -3.99 -28.42
C LEU A 524 19.83 -3.96 -27.30
N LEU A 525 19.40 -4.08 -26.04
CA LEU A 525 20.24 -3.86 -24.87
C LEU A 525 20.68 -5.15 -24.16
N LYS A 526 20.00 -6.28 -24.40
CA LYS A 526 20.25 -7.55 -23.69
C LYS A 526 21.70 -8.05 -23.76
N ASP A 527 22.41 -7.76 -24.85
CA ASP A 527 23.76 -8.29 -25.10
C ASP A 527 24.87 -7.34 -24.59
N ILE A 528 24.52 -6.16 -24.09
CA ILE A 528 25.49 -5.15 -23.62
C ILE A 528 25.29 -4.77 -22.15
N VAL A 529 24.14 -5.07 -21.55
CA VAL A 529 23.85 -4.79 -20.14
C VAL A 529 24.18 -6.02 -19.30
N SER A 530 25.09 -5.84 -18.34
CA SER A 530 25.56 -6.89 -17.41
C SER A 530 25.79 -6.30 -16.02
N GLU A 531 26.23 -7.12 -15.06
CA GLU A 531 26.67 -6.63 -13.74
C GLU A 531 27.91 -5.74 -13.85
N GLU A 532 28.78 -6.01 -14.83
CA GLU A 532 30.00 -5.26 -15.10
C GLU A 532 29.76 -4.01 -15.97
N THR A 533 28.71 -4.02 -16.78
CA THR A 533 28.32 -2.91 -17.68
C THR A 533 26.87 -2.49 -17.48
N PRO A 534 26.55 -1.84 -16.36
CA PRO A 534 25.17 -1.52 -16.02
C PRO A 534 24.58 -0.43 -16.92
N LEU A 535 23.26 -0.49 -17.10
CA LEU A 535 22.46 0.57 -17.73
C LEU A 535 21.92 1.52 -16.66
N ILE A 536 22.22 2.81 -16.82
CA ILE A 536 21.82 3.88 -15.92
C ILE A 536 20.73 4.71 -16.60
N GLY A 537 19.60 4.94 -15.93
CA GLY A 537 18.61 5.95 -16.29
C GLY A 537 18.70 7.16 -15.34
N ILE A 538 18.22 8.32 -15.78
CA ILE A 538 18.20 9.57 -15.01
C ILE A 538 16.80 9.83 -14.45
#